data_AF-A0AA39UB98-F1
#
_entry.id   AF-A0AA39UB98-F1
#
_cell.length_a   1.000
_cell.length_b   1.000
_cell.length_c   1.000
_cell.angle_alpha   90.00
_cell.angle_beta   90.00
_cell.angle_gamma   90.00
#
_symmetry.space_group_name_H-M   'P 1'
#
loop_
_entity.id
_entity.type
_entity.pdbx_description
1 polymer ?
#
loop_
_entity_poly.entity_id
_entity_poly.type
_entity_poly.pdbx_seq_one_letter_code
_entity_poly.pdbx_strand_id
1 'polypeptide(L)'
;NLFRRRMKIHFTENPENPTRKGGVAIVLNKQLTNWHNIQTKVVIPGQALLIKTRWHGDKDIIILGVYAPNVSLNDSKESAEFFSALHNFFMEHPEWRPDYMGGDMNFV
;
A
#
# COMPACT_ATOMS: atom_id res chain seq x y z
N ASN A 1 2.92 16.36 -21.71
CA ASN A 1 3.78 15.64 -20.74
C ASN A 1 3.84 16.35 -19.37
N LEU A 2 2.69 16.79 -18.82
CA LEU A 2 2.62 17.64 -17.61
C LEU A 2 2.64 16.80 -16.31
N PHE A 3 1.82 15.74 -16.26
CA PHE A 3 1.61 14.92 -15.06
C PHE A 3 2.84 14.10 -14.66
N ARG A 4 3.56 13.51 -15.63
CA ARG A 4 4.79 12.75 -15.38
C ARG A 4 5.87 13.59 -14.69
N ARG A 5 5.89 14.91 -14.91
CA ARG A 5 6.88 15.82 -14.27
C ARG A 5 6.55 16.11 -12.81
N ARG A 6 5.27 16.04 -12.41
CA ARG A 6 4.81 16.43 -11.07
C ARG A 6 4.44 15.25 -10.17
N MET A 7 4.11 14.10 -10.74
CA MET A 7 3.67 12.93 -9.97
C MET A 7 4.59 11.74 -10.18
N LYS A 8 4.79 10.97 -9.11
CA LYS A 8 5.36 9.62 -9.14
C LYS A 8 4.28 8.66 -8.64
N ILE A 9 4.01 7.61 -9.39
CA ILE A 9 2.97 6.63 -9.07
C ILE A 9 3.66 5.30 -8.80
N HIS A 10 3.30 4.68 -7.69
CA HIS A 10 3.62 3.29 -7.36
C HIS A 10 2.29 2.57 -7.19
N PHE A 11 2.15 1.39 -7.78
CA PHE A 11 0.89 0.67 -7.73
C PHE A 11 1.12 -0.84 -7.65
N THR A 12 0.10 -1.54 -7.17
CA THR A 12 -0.05 -2.98 -7.29
C THR A 12 -1.41 -3.29 -7.90
N GLU A 13 -1.47 -4.34 -8.69
CA GLU A 13 -2.66 -4.81 -9.40
C GLU A 13 -2.97 -6.25 -9.01
N ASN A 14 -4.22 -6.68 -9.22
CA ASN A 14 -4.53 -8.09 -9.11
C ASN A 14 -3.84 -8.86 -10.25
N PRO A 15 -3.07 -9.92 -9.96
CA PRO A 15 -2.26 -10.60 -10.97
C PRO A 15 -3.10 -11.35 -12.02
N GLU A 16 -4.33 -11.74 -11.69
CA GLU A 16 -5.23 -12.45 -12.61
C GLU A 16 -6.13 -11.50 -13.39
N ASN A 17 -6.54 -10.39 -12.77
CA ASN A 17 -7.51 -9.44 -13.31
C ASN A 17 -7.07 -7.97 -13.12
N PRO A 18 -5.92 -7.55 -13.69
CA PRO A 18 -5.26 -6.29 -13.37
C PRO A 18 -6.07 -5.03 -13.72
N THR A 19 -7.03 -5.13 -14.64
CA THR A 19 -7.85 -4.00 -15.10
C THR A 19 -9.27 -3.97 -14.53
N ARG A 20 -9.70 -5.03 -13.82
CA ARG A 20 -11.11 -5.23 -13.43
C ARG A 20 -11.34 -5.47 -11.95
N LYS A 21 -10.32 -5.83 -11.17
CA LYS A 21 -10.48 -6.16 -9.76
C LYS A 21 -9.31 -5.68 -8.93
N GLY A 22 -9.63 -4.99 -7.84
CA GLY A 22 -8.64 -4.48 -6.89
C GLY A 22 -7.67 -3.50 -7.51
N GLY A 23 -6.60 -3.26 -6.78
CA GLY A 23 -5.55 -2.32 -7.14
C GLY A 23 -5.40 -1.24 -6.09
N VAL A 24 -4.15 -0.96 -5.72
CA VAL A 24 -3.79 0.15 -4.83
C VAL A 24 -2.73 0.96 -5.54
N ALA A 25 -2.92 2.29 -5.57
CA ALA A 25 -1.93 3.22 -6.07
C ALA A 25 -1.60 4.26 -5.00
N ILE A 26 -0.30 4.46 -4.75
CA ILE A 26 0.22 5.57 -3.96
C ILE A 26 0.81 6.60 -4.93
N VAL A 27 0.25 7.81 -4.90
CA VAL A 27 0.64 8.92 -5.78
C VAL A 27 1.36 9.98 -4.96
N LEU A 28 2.60 10.26 -5.36
CA LEU A 28 3.46 11.21 -4.69
C LEU A 28 3.62 12.48 -5.51
N ASN A 29 3.45 13.63 -4.86
CA ASN A 29 3.75 14.92 -5.44
C ASN A 29 5.26 15.18 -5.37
N LYS A 30 5.92 15.14 -6.53
CA LYS A 30 7.38 15.31 -6.67
C LYS A 30 7.91 16.65 -6.16
N GLN A 31 7.05 17.66 -6.01
CA GLN A 31 7.44 18.97 -5.47
C GLN A 31 7.41 19.02 -3.94
N LEU A 32 6.66 18.12 -3.31
CA LEU A 32 6.42 18.12 -1.86
C LEU A 32 7.04 16.92 -1.14
N THR A 33 7.39 15.87 -1.88
CA THR A 33 7.92 14.62 -1.31
C THR A 33 9.31 14.33 -1.85
N ASN A 34 10.17 13.73 -1.02
CA ASN A 34 11.38 13.11 -1.54
C ASN A 34 11.00 11.87 -2.36
N TRP A 35 11.02 12.03 -3.67
CA TRP A 35 10.58 11.00 -4.60
C TRP A 35 11.74 10.21 -5.22
N HIS A 36 12.98 10.60 -4.93
CA HIS A 36 14.16 9.87 -5.35
C HIS A 36 14.37 8.70 -4.40
N ASN A 37 14.76 7.53 -4.94
CA ASN A 37 15.07 6.32 -4.16
C ASN A 37 13.91 5.78 -3.30
N ILE A 38 12.65 5.98 -3.70
CA ILE A 38 11.50 5.33 -3.06
C ILE A 38 11.66 3.82 -3.22
N GLN A 39 11.64 3.11 -2.10
CA GLN A 39 11.51 1.66 -2.07
C GLN A 39 10.03 1.29 -2.07
N THR A 40 9.68 0.21 -2.75
CA THR A 40 8.29 -0.25 -2.86
C THR A 40 8.24 -1.73 -2.56
N LYS A 41 7.26 -2.13 -1.77
CA LYS A 41 7.03 -3.53 -1.42
C LYS A 41 5.55 -3.84 -1.56
N VAL A 42 5.23 -4.80 -2.42
CA VAL A 42 3.89 -5.37 -2.49
C VAL A 42 3.78 -6.38 -1.35
N VAL A 43 2.83 -6.17 -0.45
CA VAL A 43 2.55 -7.12 0.65
C VAL A 43 1.56 -8.16 0.17
N ILE A 44 0.46 -7.70 -0.43
CA ILE A 44 -0.58 -8.54 -1.03
C ILE A 44 -0.92 -7.95 -2.40
N PRO A 45 -0.69 -8.68 -3.51
CA PRO A 45 -0.96 -8.17 -4.87
C PRO A 45 -2.39 -7.65 -5.03
N GLY A 46 -2.52 -6.41 -5.49
CA GLY A 46 -3.80 -5.75 -5.72
C GLY A 46 -4.54 -5.29 -4.46
N GLN A 47 -3.97 -5.48 -3.26
CA GLN A 47 -4.66 -5.14 -2.00
C GLN A 47 -3.79 -4.40 -0.99
N ALA A 48 -2.47 -4.57 -1.00
CA ALA A 48 -1.59 -3.93 -0.03
C ALA A 48 -0.23 -3.55 -0.62
N LEU A 49 0.09 -2.25 -0.58
CA LEU A 49 1.31 -1.67 -1.13
C LEU A 49 2.00 -0.78 -0.10
N LEU A 50 3.28 -1.02 0.14
CA LEU A 50 4.15 -0.16 0.93
C LEU A 50 5.02 0.70 0.03
N ILE A 51 5.20 1.95 0.43
CA ILE A 51 6.34 2.76 0.03
C ILE A 51 7.18 3.14 1.24
N LYS A 52 8.50 3.22 1.04
CA LYS A 52 9.44 3.75 2.03
C LYS A 52 10.29 4.81 1.35
N THR A 53 10.35 6.00 1.94
CA THR A 53 11.15 7.10 1.41
C THR A 53 11.72 7.96 2.54
N ARG A 54 12.78 8.71 2.23
CA ARG A 54 13.38 9.62 3.19
C ARG A 54 12.49 10.83 3.40
N TRP A 55 12.30 11.24 4.66
CA TRP A 55 11.49 12.41 5.00
C TRP A 55 12.33 13.51 5.68
N HIS A 56 12.44 13.53 7.01
CA HIS A 56 13.13 14.59 7.76
C HIS A 56 14.49 14.09 8.26
N GLY A 57 15.56 14.73 7.76
CA GLY A 57 16.94 14.36 8.09
C GLY A 57 17.24 12.94 7.66
N ASP A 58 17.58 12.08 8.62
CA ASP A 58 17.88 10.66 8.40
C ASP A 58 16.71 9.70 8.65
N LYS A 59 15.51 10.23 8.87
CA LYS A 59 14.32 9.42 9.12
C LYS A 59 13.60 9.06 7.83
N ASP A 60 13.32 7.78 7.67
CA ASP A 60 12.41 7.28 6.66
C ASP A 60 10.96 7.41 7.14
N ILE A 61 10.03 7.51 6.18
CA ILE A 61 8.60 7.33 6.39
C ILE A 61 8.13 6.13 5.56
N ILE A 62 7.29 5.30 6.16
CA ILE A 62 6.72 4.10 5.56
C ILE A 62 5.20 4.24 5.52
N ILE A 63 4.63 4.20 4.32
CA ILE A 63 3.20 4.38 4.08
C ILE A 63 2.64 3.10 3.47
N LEU A 64 1.62 2.54 4.12
CA LEU A 64 0.84 1.40 3.65
C LEU A 64 -0.47 1.89 3.02
N GLY A 65 -0.66 1.60 1.74
CA GLY A 65 -1.95 1.69 1.07
C GLY A 65 -2.67 0.34 1.11
N VAL A 66 -3.95 0.32 1.49
CA VAL A 66 -4.77 -0.90 1.53
C VAL A 66 -6.08 -0.80 0.76
N TYR A 67 -6.51 -1.93 0.22
CA TYR A 67 -7.87 -2.19 -0.24
C TYR A 67 -8.29 -3.58 0.26
N ALA A 68 -8.95 -3.62 1.40
CA ALA A 68 -9.33 -4.86 2.07
C ALA A 68 -10.51 -5.56 1.33
N PRO A 69 -10.68 -6.88 1.47
CA PRO A 69 -11.85 -7.59 0.93
C PRO A 69 -13.17 -7.03 1.48
N ASN A 70 -14.22 -7.01 0.66
CA ASN A 70 -15.57 -6.65 1.11
C ASN A 70 -16.17 -7.82 1.89
N VAL A 71 -16.60 -7.56 3.13
CA VAL A 71 -17.21 -8.56 4.00
C VAL A 71 -18.70 -8.62 3.69
N SER A 72 -19.13 -9.59 2.88
CA SER A 72 -20.57 -9.91 2.84
C SER A 72 -20.96 -10.58 4.17
N LEU A 73 -22.19 -10.35 4.64
CA LEU A 73 -22.71 -10.71 5.98
C LEU A 73 -22.49 -12.17 6.44
N ASN A 74 -21.99 -13.06 5.57
CA ASN A 74 -21.78 -14.48 5.85
C ASN A 74 -20.31 -14.93 5.78
N ASP A 75 -19.33 -14.04 5.50
CA ASP A 75 -17.94 -14.47 5.32
C ASP A 75 -16.90 -13.47 5.86
N SER A 76 -16.78 -13.41 7.20
CA SER A 76 -15.74 -12.64 7.89
C SER A 76 -14.33 -13.24 7.76
N LYS A 77 -14.21 -14.42 7.13
CA LYS A 77 -12.95 -15.17 7.05
C LYS A 77 -11.95 -14.48 6.13
N GLU A 78 -12.37 -14.00 4.97
CA GLU A 78 -11.47 -13.33 4.01
C GLU A 78 -10.85 -12.06 4.61
N SER A 79 -11.62 -11.28 5.37
CA SER A 79 -11.13 -10.09 6.07
C SER A 79 -10.12 -10.48 7.16
N ALA A 80 -10.45 -11.47 7.99
CA ALA A 80 -9.54 -11.96 9.03
C ALA A 80 -8.23 -12.50 8.46
N GLU A 81 -8.28 -13.23 7.34
CA GLU A 81 -7.10 -13.74 6.63
C GLU A 81 -6.26 -12.59 6.07
N PHE A 82 -6.88 -11.58 5.47
CA PHE A 82 -6.19 -10.39 4.97
C PHE A 82 -5.43 -9.65 6.09
N PHE A 83 -6.07 -9.33 7.20
CA PHE A 83 -5.42 -8.63 8.30
C PHE A 83 -4.37 -9.50 9.03
N SER A 84 -4.60 -10.81 9.11
CA SER A 84 -3.60 -11.76 9.64
C SER A 84 -2.36 -11.82 8.74
N ALA A 85 -2.53 -11.80 7.42
CA ALA A 85 -1.42 -11.76 6.47
C ALA A 85 -0.61 -10.47 6.60
N LEU A 86 -1.27 -9.31 6.76
CA LEU A 86 -0.57 -8.05 7.05
C LEU A 86 0.21 -8.12 8.37
N HIS A 87 -0.42 -8.62 9.43
CA HIS A 87 0.24 -8.76 10.73
C HIS A 87 1.49 -9.65 10.63
N ASN A 88 1.36 -10.84 10.04
CA ASN A 88 2.46 -11.79 9.89
C ASN A 88 3.60 -11.17 9.07
N PHE A 89 3.29 -10.48 7.98
CA PHE A 89 4.29 -9.75 7.19
C PHE A 89 5.09 -8.75 8.05
N PHE A 90 4.44 -7.98 8.92
CA PHE A 90 5.14 -7.00 9.79
C PHE A 90 5.87 -7.62 10.99
N MET A 91 5.55 -8.87 11.33
CA MET A 91 6.32 -9.64 12.30
C MET A 91 7.59 -10.20 11.67
N GLU A 92 7.51 -10.65 10.42
CA GLU A 92 8.66 -11.15 9.65
C GLU A 92 9.57 -10.02 9.12
N HIS A 93 8.99 -8.85 8.85
CA HIS A 93 9.66 -7.69 8.27
C HIS A 93 9.47 -6.42 9.11
N PRO A 94 10.04 -6.36 10.33
CA PRO A 94 9.86 -5.21 11.22
C PRO A 94 10.39 -3.89 10.63
N GLU A 95 11.34 -3.93 9.69
CA GLU A 95 11.89 -2.78 8.98
C GLU A 95 10.91 -2.10 7.99
N TRP A 96 9.77 -2.76 7.74
CA TRP A 96 8.67 -2.33 6.87
C TRP A 96 7.40 -1.96 7.64
N ARG A 97 7.45 -1.91 8.98
CA ARG A 97 6.31 -1.46 9.78
C ARG A 97 5.88 -0.05 9.36
N PRO A 98 4.59 0.16 9.02
CA PRO A 98 4.14 1.44 8.49
C PRO A 98 4.01 2.48 9.61
N ASP A 99 4.42 3.71 9.30
CA ASP A 99 4.11 4.88 10.12
C ASP A 99 2.66 5.32 9.89
N TYR A 100 2.16 5.14 8.67
CA TYR A 100 0.80 5.48 8.26
C TYR A 100 0.19 4.35 7.44
N MET A 101 -1.08 4.07 7.72
CA MET A 101 -1.93 3.16 6.94
C MET A 101 -3.14 3.95 6.45
N GLY A 102 -3.46 3.82 5.16
CA GLY A 102 -4.60 4.49 4.56
C GLY A 102 -5.20 3.69 3.41
N GLY A 103 -6.48 3.93 3.13
CA GLY A 103 -7.23 3.22 2.10
C GLY A 103 -8.60 2.82 2.60
N ASP A 104 -9.14 1.74 2.03
CA ASP A 104 -10.44 1.20 2.38
C ASP A 104 -10.27 -0.14 3.11
N MET A 105 -10.60 -0.13 4.39
CA MET A 105 -10.50 -1.30 5.28
C MET A 105 -11.77 -2.17 5.24
N ASN A 106 -12.84 -1.72 4.56
CA ASN A 106 -14.13 -2.40 4.50
C ASN A 106 -14.69 -2.83 5.87
N PHE A 107 -14.42 -2.03 6.92
CA PHE A 107 -15.13 -2.14 8.19
C PHE A 107 -16.47 -1.40 8.08
N VAL A 108 -17.57 -2.12 8.29
CA VAL A 108 -18.94 -1.62 8.23
C VAL A 108 -19.66 -1.78 9.56
#